data_AF-A0AAW6CR38-F1
#
_entry.id   AF-A0AAW6CR38-F1
#
_cell.length_a   1.000
_cell.length_b   1.000
_cell.length_c   1.000
_cell.angle_alpha   90.00
_cell.angle_beta   90.00
_cell.angle_gamma   90.00
#
_symmetry.space_group_name_H-M   'P 1'
#
loop_
_entity.id
_entity.type
_entity.pdbx_description
1 polymer ?
#
loop_
_entity_poly.entity_id
_entity_poly.type
_entity_poly.pdbx_seq_one_letter_code
_entity_poly.pdbx_strand_id
1 'polypeptide(L)'
;MKERSALAIARRMAELGEQGHAVTAYTLALADARDRQPETELEAALYLFENGGNYKVAYDAFRSLYRRGFQRETLLELMTQAFYQPNIKLLKSRYEKNCRLLRKYPYCFQQDFPAFEELPLRFYPYDDQRYIPFTVETETFGEPLDLRHPVVSRNFFQNLDKPVLAADVYSQYELEYLRDNVRKSEWVGRENHVYLHYTDWGIFCAYLQVLNLRPLLEEEKLVFLIGDEISQYPIDFQTRFGMDYSQYPVKPVGIREIHRLIWHTQLSSHNGGDFFNEIFDNHPNLIAVESVMLYHLRDQVEKFRKLLDGGGTITFDSVIGDGDLEKPQRLANQL
;
A
#
# COMPACT_ATOMS: atom_id res chain seq x y z
N MET A 1 -13.75 -33.06 42.15
CA MET A 1 -13.65 -31.64 41.73
C MET A 1 -14.28 -31.59 40.34
N LYS A 2 -15.49 -31.02 40.17
CA LYS A 2 -16.06 -30.88 38.82
C LYS A 2 -15.23 -29.84 38.09
N GLU A 3 -14.57 -30.21 36.99
CA GLU A 3 -13.98 -29.22 36.07
C GLU A 3 -15.05 -28.21 35.71
N ARG A 4 -14.89 -26.97 36.17
CA ARG A 4 -15.74 -25.86 35.72
C ARG A 4 -15.20 -25.46 34.36
N SER A 5 -15.99 -25.65 33.31
CA SER A 5 -15.62 -25.19 31.97
C SER A 5 -15.38 -23.67 31.99
N ALA A 6 -14.50 -23.18 31.12
CA ALA A 6 -14.19 -21.76 31.00
C ALA A 6 -15.48 -20.91 30.85
N LEU A 7 -16.45 -21.41 30.08
CA LEU A 7 -17.77 -20.79 29.93
C LEU A 7 -18.55 -20.67 31.25
N ALA A 8 -18.54 -21.71 32.09
CA ALA A 8 -19.24 -21.67 33.38
C ALA A 8 -18.59 -20.66 34.34
N ILE A 9 -17.27 -20.50 34.28
CA ILE A 9 -16.55 -19.45 35.02
C ILE A 9 -16.93 -18.08 34.45
N ALA A 10 -16.97 -17.92 33.13
CA ALA A 10 -17.29 -16.68 32.46
C ALA A 10 -18.70 -16.17 32.80
N ARG A 11 -19.72 -17.04 32.69
CA ARG A 11 -21.10 -16.74 33.12
C ARG A 11 -21.16 -16.33 34.58
N ARG A 12 -20.45 -17.03 35.46
CA ARG A 12 -20.43 -16.71 36.89
C ARG A 12 -19.80 -15.35 37.19
N MET A 13 -18.71 -15.00 36.50
CA MET A 13 -18.07 -13.68 36.66
C MET A 13 -18.99 -12.57 36.15
N ALA A 14 -19.71 -12.80 35.04
CA ALA A 14 -20.69 -11.85 34.54
C ALA A 14 -21.86 -11.64 35.52
N GLU A 15 -22.39 -12.71 36.12
CA GLU A 15 -23.43 -12.63 37.16
C GLU A 15 -22.99 -11.84 38.40
N LEU A 16 -21.71 -11.93 38.75
CA LEU A 16 -21.13 -11.23 39.91
C LEU A 16 -20.80 -9.76 39.62
N GLY A 17 -21.02 -9.28 38.40
CA GLY A 17 -20.67 -7.90 37.99
C GLY A 17 -19.17 -7.68 37.78
N GLU A 18 -18.37 -8.73 37.78
CA GLU A 18 -16.91 -8.70 37.63
C GLU A 18 -16.52 -8.62 36.15
N GLN A 19 -16.87 -7.51 35.48
CA GLN A 19 -16.80 -7.36 34.02
C GLN A 19 -15.41 -7.69 33.44
N GLY A 20 -14.32 -7.20 34.05
CA GLY A 20 -12.96 -7.49 33.56
C GLY A 20 -12.58 -8.97 33.63
N HIS A 21 -12.96 -9.65 34.72
CA HIS A 21 -12.76 -11.09 34.87
C HIS A 21 -13.65 -11.88 33.92
N ALA A 22 -14.88 -11.43 33.69
CA ALA A 22 -15.81 -12.03 32.74
C ALA A 22 -15.28 -11.94 31.30
N VAL A 23 -14.80 -10.77 30.85
CA VAL A 23 -14.19 -10.60 29.52
C VAL A 23 -13.01 -11.55 29.33
N THR A 24 -12.15 -11.68 30.34
CA THR A 24 -11.00 -12.60 30.29
C THR A 24 -11.47 -14.06 30.17
N ALA A 25 -12.44 -14.46 30.99
CA ALA A 25 -12.97 -15.82 30.98
C ALA A 25 -13.74 -16.15 29.67
N TYR A 26 -14.49 -15.21 29.10
CA TYR A 26 -15.15 -15.39 27.81
C TYR A 26 -14.15 -15.46 26.65
N THR A 27 -13.02 -14.75 26.73
CA THR A 27 -11.93 -14.90 25.74
C THR A 27 -11.37 -16.32 25.74
N LEU A 28 -11.15 -16.90 26.94
CA LEU A 28 -10.72 -18.29 27.08
C LEU A 28 -11.80 -19.28 26.59
N ALA A 29 -13.07 -19.05 26.96
CA ALA A 29 -14.18 -19.89 26.54
C ALA A 29 -14.34 -19.90 25.01
N LEU A 30 -14.16 -18.76 24.35
CA LEU A 30 -14.19 -18.67 22.88
C LEU A 30 -13.05 -19.47 22.25
N ALA A 31 -11.83 -19.38 22.79
CA ALA A 31 -10.69 -20.15 22.29
C ALA A 31 -10.90 -21.67 22.45
N ASP A 32 -11.45 -22.10 23.59
CA ASP A 32 -11.76 -23.51 23.88
C ASP A 32 -12.89 -24.03 22.98
N ALA A 33 -13.89 -23.21 22.70
CA ALA A 33 -15.06 -23.57 21.89
C ALA A 33 -14.80 -23.54 20.38
N ARG A 34 -13.73 -22.86 19.95
CA ARG A 34 -13.42 -22.61 18.54
C ARG A 34 -13.50 -23.88 17.70
N ASP A 35 -14.24 -23.77 16.60
CA ASP A 35 -14.47 -24.81 15.59
C ASP A 35 -15.17 -26.08 16.11
N ARG A 36 -15.68 -26.06 17.36
CA ARG A 36 -16.24 -27.24 18.04
C ARG A 36 -17.62 -26.99 18.65
N GLN A 37 -17.88 -25.79 19.16
CA GLN A 37 -19.11 -25.45 19.88
C GLN A 37 -19.66 -24.10 19.39
N PRO A 38 -20.36 -24.06 18.25
CA PRO A 38 -20.83 -22.83 17.62
C PRO A 38 -21.69 -21.94 18.53
N GLU A 39 -22.53 -22.53 19.38
CA GLU A 39 -23.37 -21.82 20.35
C GLU A 39 -22.52 -21.12 21.43
N THR A 40 -21.52 -21.82 21.96
CA THR A 40 -20.57 -21.27 22.94
C THR A 40 -19.72 -20.15 22.31
N GLU A 41 -19.29 -20.36 21.06
CA GLU A 41 -18.55 -19.34 20.31
C GLU A 41 -19.39 -18.07 20.12
N LEU A 42 -20.66 -18.21 19.73
CA LEU A 42 -21.57 -17.09 19.55
C LEU A 42 -21.80 -16.33 20.86
N GLU A 43 -22.12 -17.04 21.95
CA GLU A 43 -22.34 -16.43 23.26
C GLU A 43 -21.11 -15.66 23.74
N ALA A 44 -19.93 -16.26 23.65
CA ALA A 44 -18.69 -15.61 24.06
C ALA A 44 -18.38 -14.40 23.18
N ALA A 45 -18.57 -14.50 21.86
CA ALA A 45 -18.36 -13.39 20.93
C ALA A 45 -19.32 -12.22 21.20
N LEU A 46 -20.62 -12.49 21.44
CA LEU A 46 -21.60 -11.47 21.81
C LEU A 46 -21.22 -10.77 23.12
N TYR A 47 -20.85 -11.54 24.15
CA TYR A 47 -20.44 -10.95 25.42
C TYR A 47 -19.23 -10.03 25.26
N LEU A 48 -18.21 -10.49 24.53
CA LEU A 48 -17.01 -9.70 24.26
C LEU A 48 -17.32 -8.43 23.46
N PHE A 49 -18.25 -8.50 22.51
CA PHE A 49 -18.68 -7.35 21.71
C PHE A 49 -19.41 -6.30 22.56
N GLU A 50 -20.32 -6.72 23.43
CA GLU A 50 -21.16 -5.82 24.23
C GLU A 50 -20.45 -5.23 25.46
N ASN A 51 -19.49 -5.96 26.04
CA ASN A 51 -18.91 -5.62 27.35
C ASN A 51 -17.47 -5.08 27.26
N GLY A 52 -17.11 -4.45 26.14
CA GLY A 52 -15.82 -3.78 25.98
C GLY A 52 -14.62 -4.72 25.82
N GLY A 53 -14.86 -5.97 25.41
CA GLY A 53 -13.81 -6.88 24.96
C GLY A 53 -13.23 -6.46 23.61
N ASN A 54 -12.29 -7.26 23.09
CA ASN A 54 -11.72 -6.99 21.77
C ASN A 54 -12.75 -7.28 20.67
N TYR A 55 -13.39 -6.23 20.14
CA TYR A 55 -14.43 -6.36 19.12
C TYR A 55 -13.96 -7.10 17.86
N LYS A 56 -12.65 -7.06 17.52
CA LYS A 56 -12.12 -7.76 16.35
C LYS A 56 -12.20 -9.27 16.53
N VAL A 57 -11.96 -9.76 17.75
CA VAL A 57 -12.11 -11.17 18.09
C VAL A 57 -13.57 -11.61 17.93
N ALA A 58 -14.52 -10.79 18.42
CA ALA A 58 -15.94 -11.06 18.24
C ALA A 58 -16.34 -11.03 16.76
N TYR A 59 -15.86 -10.05 15.98
CA TYR A 59 -16.10 -9.94 14.54
C TYR A 59 -15.61 -11.19 13.81
N ASP A 60 -14.35 -11.60 14.02
CA ASP A 60 -13.78 -12.77 13.37
C ASP A 60 -14.54 -14.05 13.76
N ALA A 61 -15.03 -14.14 15.00
CA ALA A 61 -15.91 -15.23 15.42
C ALA A 61 -17.26 -15.22 14.69
N PHE A 62 -17.95 -14.07 14.59
CA PHE A 62 -19.19 -13.94 13.82
C PHE A 62 -19.00 -14.31 12.35
N ARG A 63 -17.91 -13.83 11.73
CA ARG A 63 -17.56 -14.17 10.33
C ARG A 63 -17.30 -15.67 10.17
N SER A 64 -16.56 -16.28 11.10
CA SER A 64 -16.27 -17.73 11.09
C SER A 64 -17.54 -18.56 11.21
N LEU A 65 -18.41 -18.23 12.17
CA LEU A 65 -19.69 -18.91 12.38
C LEU A 65 -20.59 -18.79 11.15
N TYR A 66 -20.68 -17.58 10.56
CA TYR A 66 -21.43 -17.33 9.35
C TYR A 66 -20.94 -18.18 8.17
N ARG A 67 -19.61 -18.22 7.94
CA ARG A 67 -18.99 -19.03 6.87
C ARG A 67 -19.20 -20.53 7.07
N ARG A 68 -19.33 -21.00 8.31
CA ARG A 68 -19.68 -22.39 8.64
C ARG A 68 -21.17 -22.70 8.53
N GLY A 69 -22.00 -21.73 8.16
CA GLY A 69 -23.44 -21.91 7.99
C GLY A 69 -24.26 -21.81 9.29
N PHE A 70 -23.63 -21.47 10.41
CA PHE A 70 -24.33 -21.36 11.69
C PHE A 70 -25.15 -20.07 11.73
N GLN A 71 -26.48 -20.17 11.92
CA GLN A 71 -27.40 -19.04 12.10
C GLN A 71 -27.17 -17.87 11.11
N ARG A 72 -27.01 -18.17 9.81
CA ARG A 72 -26.56 -17.19 8.81
C ARG A 72 -27.37 -15.90 8.79
N GLU A 73 -28.71 -15.98 8.79
CA GLU A 73 -29.58 -14.81 8.75
C GLU A 73 -29.35 -13.89 9.96
N THR A 74 -29.37 -14.46 11.16
CA THR A 74 -29.16 -13.73 12.41
C THR A 74 -27.76 -13.09 12.47
N LEU A 75 -26.73 -13.83 12.06
CA LEU A 75 -25.36 -13.31 12.02
C LEU A 75 -25.19 -12.21 10.98
N LEU A 76 -25.79 -12.35 9.79
CA LEU A 76 -25.72 -11.32 8.76
C LEU A 76 -26.43 -10.05 9.23
N GLU A 77 -27.59 -10.17 9.86
CA GLU A 77 -28.31 -9.04 10.44
C GLU A 77 -27.46 -8.35 11.52
N LEU A 78 -26.94 -9.12 12.48
CA LEU A 78 -26.05 -8.62 13.53
C LEU A 78 -24.84 -7.88 12.95
N MET A 79 -24.11 -8.50 12.02
CA MET A 79 -22.92 -7.91 11.40
C MET A 79 -23.27 -6.65 10.59
N THR A 80 -24.43 -6.65 9.94
CA THR A 80 -24.92 -5.50 9.16
C THR A 80 -25.26 -4.33 10.07
N GLN A 81 -25.99 -4.57 11.15
CA GLN A 81 -26.35 -3.55 12.14
C GLN A 81 -25.12 -3.00 12.88
N ALA A 82 -24.22 -3.89 13.29
CA ALA A 82 -23.04 -3.52 14.07
C ALA A 82 -21.96 -2.80 13.25
N PHE A 83 -21.66 -3.28 12.03
CA PHE A 83 -20.46 -2.85 11.30
C PHE A 83 -20.76 -2.08 10.02
N TYR A 84 -21.83 -2.41 9.29
CA TYR A 84 -22.12 -1.79 7.99
C TYR A 84 -23.02 -0.55 8.10
N GLN A 85 -24.17 -0.66 8.76
CA GLN A 85 -25.16 0.42 8.88
C GLN A 85 -24.59 1.72 9.45
N PRO A 86 -23.72 1.73 10.48
CA PRO A 86 -23.14 2.97 10.99
C PRO A 86 -22.29 3.71 9.95
N ASN A 87 -21.75 2.99 8.97
CA ASN A 87 -20.77 3.47 8.00
C ASN A 87 -21.35 3.73 6.61
N ILE A 88 -22.61 3.37 6.37
CA ILE A 88 -23.25 3.45 5.04
C ILE A 88 -23.22 4.85 4.45
N LYS A 89 -23.45 5.89 5.26
CA LYS A 89 -23.43 7.30 4.81
C LYS A 89 -22.06 7.72 4.28
N LEU A 90 -21.00 7.28 4.95
CA LEU A 90 -19.62 7.58 4.55
C LEU A 90 -19.27 6.87 3.25
N LEU A 91 -19.56 5.58 3.16
CA LEU A 91 -19.31 4.75 1.96
C LEU A 91 -20.06 5.29 0.75
N LYS A 92 -21.36 5.58 0.91
CA LYS A 92 -22.19 6.17 -0.15
C LYS A 92 -21.69 7.54 -0.59
N SER A 93 -21.34 8.41 0.36
CA SER A 93 -20.77 9.73 0.01
C SER A 93 -19.46 9.62 -0.77
N ARG A 94 -18.59 8.67 -0.42
CA ARG A 94 -17.32 8.44 -1.14
C ARG A 94 -17.58 7.90 -2.55
N TYR A 95 -18.44 6.89 -2.67
CA TYR A 95 -18.88 6.34 -3.95
C TYR A 95 -19.42 7.43 -4.89
N GLU A 96 -20.38 8.24 -4.43
CA GLU A 96 -20.99 9.30 -5.23
C GLU A 96 -19.97 10.39 -5.63
N LYS A 97 -19.04 10.74 -4.73
CA LYS A 97 -17.94 11.67 -5.06
C LYS A 97 -17.04 11.11 -6.15
N ASN A 98 -16.62 9.85 -6.02
CA ASN A 98 -15.76 9.20 -7.01
C ASN A 98 -16.46 9.07 -8.38
N CYS A 99 -17.73 8.67 -8.41
CA CYS A 99 -18.52 8.65 -9.64
C CYS A 99 -18.60 10.03 -10.30
N ARG A 100 -18.81 11.11 -9.51
CA ARG A 100 -18.82 12.48 -10.06
C ARG A 100 -17.47 12.92 -10.62
N LEU A 101 -16.36 12.46 -10.04
CA LEU A 101 -15.03 12.73 -10.57
C LEU A 101 -14.83 12.01 -11.90
N LEU A 102 -15.14 10.71 -11.97
CA LEU A 102 -15.01 9.91 -13.19
C LEU A 102 -15.93 10.38 -14.31
N ARG A 103 -17.13 10.88 -14.01
CA ARG A 103 -18.03 11.48 -15.01
C ARG A 103 -17.46 12.69 -15.73
N LYS A 104 -16.53 13.41 -15.08
CA LYS A 104 -15.86 14.58 -15.66
C LYS A 104 -14.48 14.24 -16.22
N TYR A 105 -14.01 13.02 -15.99
CA TYR A 105 -12.67 12.62 -16.32
C TYR A 105 -12.60 12.21 -17.80
N PRO A 106 -11.66 12.75 -18.60
CA PRO A 106 -11.65 12.57 -20.05
C PRO A 106 -11.36 11.12 -20.49
N TYR A 107 -10.73 10.33 -19.62
CA TYR A 107 -10.23 8.98 -19.95
C TYR A 107 -10.94 7.88 -19.17
N CYS A 108 -12.21 8.11 -18.82
CA CYS A 108 -13.13 7.07 -18.36
C CYS A 108 -14.32 7.04 -19.32
N PHE A 109 -14.43 6.00 -20.14
CA PHE A 109 -15.40 5.97 -21.24
C PHE A 109 -16.75 5.38 -20.83
N GLN A 110 -16.74 4.34 -19.98
CA GLN A 110 -17.93 3.77 -19.37
C GLN A 110 -18.49 4.72 -18.28
N GLN A 111 -19.79 5.01 -18.34
CA GLN A 111 -20.43 6.09 -17.56
C GLN A 111 -21.75 5.71 -16.88
N ASP A 112 -22.24 4.50 -17.13
CA ASP A 112 -23.44 3.90 -16.54
C ASP A 112 -23.15 3.35 -15.12
N PHE A 113 -22.76 4.26 -14.21
CA PHE A 113 -22.54 3.90 -12.81
C PHE A 113 -23.85 3.41 -12.16
N PRO A 114 -23.88 2.20 -11.56
CA PRO A 114 -25.06 1.68 -10.87
C PRO A 114 -25.42 2.49 -9.63
N ALA A 115 -26.64 2.33 -9.11
CA ALA A 115 -26.97 2.92 -7.82
C ALA A 115 -26.14 2.27 -6.70
N PHE A 116 -25.91 3.00 -5.61
CA PHE A 116 -25.11 2.49 -4.48
C PHE A 116 -25.70 1.20 -3.90
N GLU A 117 -27.04 1.11 -3.87
CA GLU A 117 -27.79 -0.03 -3.35
C GLU A 117 -27.72 -1.27 -4.26
N GLU A 118 -27.35 -1.08 -5.53
CA GLU A 118 -27.24 -2.13 -6.56
C GLU A 118 -25.81 -2.67 -6.70
N LEU A 119 -24.87 -2.16 -5.91
CA LEU A 119 -23.47 -2.58 -5.99
C LEU A 119 -23.30 -4.06 -5.59
N PRO A 120 -22.52 -4.84 -6.36
CA PRO A 120 -22.36 -6.28 -6.12
C PRO A 120 -21.55 -6.60 -4.88
N LEU A 121 -20.74 -5.65 -4.38
CA LEU A 121 -19.96 -5.78 -3.15
C LEU A 121 -20.35 -4.70 -2.14
N ARG A 122 -20.46 -5.11 -0.88
CA ARG A 122 -20.54 -4.21 0.28
C ARG A 122 -19.23 -4.30 1.07
N PHE A 123 -18.67 -3.17 1.47
CA PHE A 123 -17.45 -3.16 2.28
C PHE A 123 -17.79 -2.89 3.74
N TYR A 124 -17.66 -3.92 4.58
CA TYR A 124 -17.88 -3.81 6.01
C TYR A 124 -16.55 -3.37 6.66
N PRO A 125 -16.49 -2.22 7.34
CA PRO A 125 -15.26 -1.81 8.03
C PRO A 125 -14.86 -2.83 9.09
N TYR A 126 -13.59 -3.24 9.09
CA TYR A 126 -12.99 -4.11 10.11
C TYR A 126 -12.19 -3.29 11.13
N ASP A 127 -11.54 -2.23 10.66
CA ASP A 127 -10.98 -1.13 11.46
C ASP A 127 -10.85 0.13 10.60
N ASP A 128 -10.05 1.10 11.05
CA ASP A 128 -9.84 2.37 10.36
C ASP A 128 -9.20 2.23 8.96
N GLN A 129 -8.57 1.08 8.67
CA GLN A 129 -7.82 0.87 7.43
C GLN A 129 -8.39 -0.27 6.58
N ARG A 130 -8.94 -1.30 7.23
CA ARG A 130 -9.32 -2.55 6.57
C ARG A 130 -10.82 -2.70 6.43
N TYR A 131 -11.21 -3.35 5.34
CA TYR A 131 -12.60 -3.70 5.05
C TYR A 131 -12.74 -5.20 4.82
N ILE A 132 -13.88 -5.77 5.16
CA ILE A 132 -14.27 -7.12 4.76
C ILE A 132 -15.28 -6.97 3.62
N PRO A 133 -14.94 -7.43 2.40
CA PRO A 133 -15.89 -7.41 1.30
C PRO A 133 -16.97 -8.47 1.53
N PHE A 134 -18.21 -8.11 1.26
CA PHE A 134 -19.35 -9.00 1.26
C PHE A 134 -19.97 -9.02 -0.15
N THR A 135 -19.96 -10.20 -0.77
CA THR A 135 -20.55 -10.41 -2.09
C THR A 135 -22.05 -10.60 -1.94
N VAL A 136 -22.84 -9.72 -2.55
CA VAL A 136 -24.30 -9.68 -2.37
C VAL A 136 -24.96 -10.90 -2.99
N GLU A 137 -24.56 -11.30 -4.20
CA GLU A 137 -25.17 -12.41 -4.94
C GLU A 137 -25.01 -13.76 -4.21
N THR A 138 -23.80 -14.06 -3.75
CA THR A 138 -23.50 -15.33 -3.08
C THR A 138 -23.69 -15.25 -1.56
N GLU A 139 -23.97 -14.06 -1.04
CA GLU A 139 -24.01 -13.73 0.39
C GLU A 139 -22.77 -14.22 1.14
N THR A 140 -21.56 -13.89 0.67
CA THR A 140 -20.32 -14.39 1.26
C THR A 140 -19.43 -13.26 1.74
N PHE A 141 -18.90 -13.40 2.96
CA PHE A 141 -17.80 -12.55 3.44
C PHE A 141 -16.46 -13.08 2.92
N GLY A 142 -15.67 -12.19 2.32
CA GLY A 142 -14.30 -12.45 1.90
C GLY A 142 -13.27 -12.24 3.02
N GLU A 143 -12.01 -12.15 2.62
CA GLU A 143 -10.89 -11.89 3.53
C GLU A 143 -10.73 -10.39 3.84
N PRO A 144 -10.17 -10.03 5.02
CA PRO A 144 -9.83 -8.65 5.32
C PRO A 144 -8.92 -8.04 4.26
N LEU A 145 -9.34 -6.91 3.72
CA LEU A 145 -8.69 -6.17 2.66
C LEU A 145 -8.08 -4.88 3.21
N ASP A 146 -6.76 -4.75 3.09
CA ASP A 146 -6.04 -3.50 3.31
C ASP A 146 -5.67 -2.87 1.96
N LEU A 147 -6.39 -1.81 1.58
CA LEU A 147 -6.18 -1.10 0.31
C LEU A 147 -4.87 -0.31 0.29
N ARG A 148 -4.29 -0.02 1.46
CA ARG A 148 -3.09 0.81 1.61
C ARG A 148 -1.87 -0.02 2.02
N HIS A 149 -1.98 -1.34 1.95
CA HIS A 149 -0.87 -2.23 2.24
C HIS A 149 0.33 -1.86 1.34
N PRO A 150 1.51 -1.50 1.91
CA PRO A 150 2.59 -0.87 1.17
C PRO A 150 3.44 -1.88 0.39
N VAL A 151 2.78 -2.73 -0.39
CA VAL A 151 3.38 -3.80 -1.20
C VAL A 151 2.95 -3.62 -2.64
N VAL A 152 3.93 -3.61 -3.55
CA VAL A 152 3.71 -3.73 -4.98
C VAL A 152 3.68 -5.22 -5.30
N SER A 153 2.50 -5.73 -5.63
CA SER A 153 2.22 -7.17 -5.75
C SER A 153 2.78 -7.79 -7.03
N ARG A 154 3.06 -6.97 -8.05
CA ARG A 154 3.49 -7.40 -9.37
C ARG A 154 4.37 -6.36 -10.05
N ASN A 155 5.20 -6.79 -10.99
CA ASN A 155 6.05 -5.88 -11.75
C ASN A 155 5.22 -5.17 -12.85
N PHE A 156 4.86 -3.91 -12.61
CA PHE A 156 4.13 -3.08 -13.58
C PHE A 156 5.00 -2.55 -14.73
N PHE A 157 6.32 -2.59 -14.60
CA PHE A 157 7.28 -1.96 -15.52
C PHE A 157 8.11 -2.98 -16.29
N GLN A 158 7.60 -4.20 -16.45
CA GLN A 158 8.32 -5.28 -17.14
C GLN A 158 8.55 -4.99 -18.62
N ASN A 159 7.60 -4.34 -19.30
CA ASN A 159 7.70 -3.94 -20.70
C ASN A 159 7.33 -2.45 -20.83
N LEU A 160 8.26 -1.65 -21.32
CA LEU A 160 8.13 -0.20 -21.49
C LEU A 160 8.18 0.25 -22.96
N ASP A 161 8.09 -0.70 -23.90
CA ASP A 161 7.94 -0.43 -25.33
C ASP A 161 6.56 0.18 -25.63
N LYS A 162 5.57 -0.13 -24.78
CA LYS A 162 4.21 0.40 -24.81
C LYS A 162 3.88 1.08 -23.48
N PRO A 163 2.83 1.93 -23.42
CA PRO A 163 2.33 2.50 -22.18
C PRO A 163 1.98 1.42 -21.17
N VAL A 164 2.10 1.73 -19.88
CA VAL A 164 1.85 0.75 -18.80
C VAL A 164 0.40 0.28 -18.85
N LEU A 165 0.19 -1.04 -18.81
CA LEU A 165 -1.13 -1.67 -18.70
C LEU A 165 -1.17 -2.51 -17.43
N ALA A 166 -2.17 -2.27 -16.59
CA ALA A 166 -2.40 -3.04 -15.38
C ALA A 166 -3.87 -3.46 -15.30
N ALA A 167 -4.09 -4.74 -15.00
CA ALA A 167 -5.43 -5.31 -14.88
C ALA A 167 -5.83 -5.48 -13.41
N ASP A 168 -7.08 -5.10 -13.10
CA ASP A 168 -7.77 -5.30 -11.82
C ASP A 168 -6.95 -4.83 -10.61
N VAL A 169 -6.38 -3.62 -10.72
CA VAL A 169 -5.65 -2.98 -9.61
C VAL A 169 -6.63 -2.25 -8.71
N TYR A 170 -6.86 -2.82 -7.52
CA TYR A 170 -7.72 -2.25 -6.49
C TYR A 170 -6.96 -1.76 -5.26
N SER A 171 -5.65 -1.97 -5.18
CA SER A 171 -4.83 -1.40 -4.11
C SER A 171 -4.69 0.11 -4.31
N GLN A 172 -5.13 0.90 -3.34
CA GLN A 172 -4.87 2.35 -3.32
C GLN A 172 -3.37 2.64 -3.37
N TYR A 173 -2.55 1.82 -2.69
CA TYR A 173 -1.10 1.96 -2.71
C TYR A 173 -0.52 1.72 -4.11
N GLU A 174 -0.95 0.67 -4.81
CA GLU A 174 -0.45 0.38 -6.15
C GLU A 174 -0.93 1.41 -7.18
N LEU A 175 -2.16 1.92 -7.05
CA LEU A 175 -2.67 3.00 -7.90
C LEU A 175 -1.87 4.30 -7.71
N GLU A 176 -1.57 4.67 -6.46
CA GLU A 176 -0.70 5.81 -6.15
C GLU A 176 0.73 5.56 -6.64
N TYR A 177 1.26 4.34 -6.48
CA TYR A 177 2.57 3.95 -6.99
C TYR A 177 2.67 4.09 -8.52
N LEU A 178 1.68 3.59 -9.27
CA LEU A 178 1.62 3.75 -10.71
C LEU A 178 1.53 5.22 -11.12
N ARG A 179 0.66 5.99 -10.47
CA ARG A 179 0.54 7.44 -10.67
C ARG A 179 1.88 8.13 -10.43
N ASP A 180 2.58 7.84 -9.33
CA ASP A 180 3.78 8.59 -8.94
C ASP A 180 5.01 8.22 -9.79
N ASN A 181 5.09 6.98 -10.28
CA ASN A 181 6.25 6.48 -11.02
C ASN A 181 6.12 6.61 -12.55
N VAL A 182 4.94 6.97 -13.05
CA VAL A 182 4.74 7.23 -14.48
C VAL A 182 4.65 8.74 -14.73
N ARG A 183 5.59 9.25 -15.54
CA ARG A 183 5.65 10.66 -15.93
C ARG A 183 4.55 11.00 -16.93
N LYS A 184 4.11 12.26 -16.93
CA LYS A 184 3.15 12.77 -17.91
C LYS A 184 3.67 12.62 -19.33
N SER A 185 2.77 12.31 -20.27
CA SER A 185 3.09 12.15 -21.70
C SER A 185 3.81 13.38 -22.27
N GLU A 186 3.42 14.60 -21.88
CA GLU A 186 4.05 15.87 -22.31
C GLU A 186 5.46 16.08 -21.74
N TRP A 187 5.87 15.31 -20.74
CA TRP A 187 7.22 15.42 -20.15
C TRP A 187 8.20 14.44 -20.76
N VAL A 188 7.69 13.40 -21.43
CA VAL A 188 8.49 12.38 -22.10
C VAL A 188 8.40 12.46 -23.62
N GLY A 189 7.57 13.34 -24.18
CA GLY A 189 7.46 13.55 -25.62
C GLY A 189 6.85 12.37 -26.37
N ARG A 190 6.06 11.54 -25.67
CA ARG A 190 5.38 10.37 -26.24
C ARG A 190 4.20 9.97 -25.37
N GLU A 191 3.33 9.14 -25.91
CA GLU A 191 2.26 8.49 -25.20
C GLU A 191 2.81 7.66 -24.01
N ASN A 192 2.41 8.02 -22.79
CA ASN A 192 2.92 7.43 -21.55
C ASN A 192 1.85 7.34 -20.45
N HIS A 193 0.56 7.26 -20.83
CA HIS A 193 -0.52 7.04 -19.88
C HIS A 193 -0.42 5.67 -19.19
N VAL A 194 -1.11 5.56 -18.04
CA VAL A 194 -1.29 4.29 -17.34
C VAL A 194 -2.68 3.75 -17.64
N TYR A 195 -2.74 2.65 -18.35
CA TYR A 195 -4.00 1.97 -18.66
C TYR A 195 -4.36 1.03 -17.52
N LEU A 196 -5.51 1.29 -16.91
CA LEU A 196 -6.13 0.47 -15.88
C LEU A 196 -7.29 -0.29 -16.53
N HIS A 197 -7.04 -1.56 -16.82
CA HIS A 197 -8.10 -2.45 -17.31
C HIS A 197 -8.83 -3.08 -16.14
N TYR A 198 -10.16 -2.96 -16.12
CA TYR A 198 -11.01 -3.65 -15.17
C TYR A 198 -11.92 -4.62 -15.91
N THR A 199 -11.88 -5.89 -15.50
CA THR A 199 -12.61 -6.97 -16.18
C THR A 199 -14.12 -6.87 -15.96
N ASP A 200 -14.54 -6.36 -14.80
CA ASP A 200 -15.95 -6.21 -14.43
C ASP A 200 -16.26 -4.78 -13.95
N TRP A 201 -17.26 -4.16 -14.61
CA TRP A 201 -17.70 -2.80 -14.31
C TRP A 201 -18.33 -2.66 -12.92
N GLY A 202 -19.16 -3.63 -12.53
CA GLY A 202 -19.87 -3.63 -11.26
C GLY A 202 -18.91 -3.77 -10.08
N ILE A 203 -17.92 -4.66 -10.20
CA ILE A 203 -16.85 -4.82 -9.22
C ILE A 203 -16.02 -3.54 -9.14
N PHE A 204 -15.57 -2.98 -10.28
CA PHE A 204 -14.87 -1.69 -10.28
C PHE A 204 -15.66 -0.59 -9.55
N CYS A 205 -16.94 -0.44 -9.90
CA CYS A 205 -17.83 0.51 -9.27
C CYS A 205 -17.98 0.25 -7.76
N ALA A 206 -18.04 -1.01 -7.33
CA ALA A 206 -18.13 -1.33 -5.92
C ALA A 206 -16.89 -0.86 -5.14
N TYR A 207 -15.68 -0.99 -5.71
CA TYR A 207 -14.45 -0.49 -5.07
C TYR A 207 -14.39 1.04 -4.93
N LEU A 208 -15.17 1.79 -5.72
CA LEU A 208 -15.27 3.25 -5.56
C LEU A 208 -15.86 3.67 -4.21
N GLN A 209 -16.50 2.76 -3.47
CA GLN A 209 -16.94 2.99 -2.08
C GLN A 209 -15.77 3.21 -1.11
N VAL A 210 -14.60 2.65 -1.41
CA VAL A 210 -13.46 2.56 -0.50
C VAL A 210 -12.17 3.15 -1.04
N LEU A 211 -12.05 3.34 -2.36
CA LEU A 211 -10.95 4.04 -3.02
C LEU A 211 -11.02 5.57 -2.89
N ASN A 212 -9.89 6.25 -2.98
CA ASN A 212 -9.79 7.70 -3.09
C ASN A 212 -9.24 8.10 -4.47
N LEU A 213 -10.14 8.45 -5.39
CA LEU A 213 -9.75 8.79 -6.76
C LEU A 213 -9.23 10.21 -6.93
N ARG A 214 -9.54 11.13 -6.01
CA ARG A 214 -9.16 12.55 -6.16
C ARG A 214 -7.67 12.74 -6.51
N PRO A 215 -6.70 12.24 -5.71
CA PRO A 215 -5.28 12.42 -6.05
C PRO A 215 -4.87 11.68 -7.34
N LEU A 216 -5.53 10.57 -7.65
CA LEU A 216 -5.23 9.74 -8.81
C LEU A 216 -5.57 10.42 -10.14
N LEU A 217 -6.65 11.19 -10.16
CA LEU A 217 -7.18 11.82 -11.37
C LEU A 217 -6.59 13.21 -11.66
N GLU A 218 -5.95 13.86 -10.67
CA GLU A 218 -5.45 15.24 -10.77
C GLU A 218 -4.49 15.49 -11.94
N GLU A 219 -3.69 14.50 -12.31
CA GLU A 219 -2.69 14.64 -13.37
C GLU A 219 -3.16 14.14 -14.74
N GLU A 220 -4.39 13.63 -14.84
CA GLU A 220 -4.95 13.10 -16.09
C GLU A 220 -4.08 12.01 -16.72
N LYS A 221 -3.40 11.17 -15.92
CA LYS A 221 -2.49 10.13 -16.43
C LYS A 221 -3.14 8.77 -16.61
N LEU A 222 -4.22 8.49 -15.91
CA LEU A 222 -4.85 7.18 -15.90
C LEU A 222 -5.85 7.08 -17.05
N VAL A 223 -5.92 5.92 -17.70
CA VAL A 223 -6.93 5.60 -18.71
C VAL A 223 -7.67 4.37 -18.21
N PHE A 224 -8.98 4.47 -18.01
CA PHE A 224 -9.81 3.38 -17.55
C PHE A 224 -10.40 2.65 -18.76
N LEU A 225 -10.11 1.36 -18.86
CA LEU A 225 -10.68 0.46 -19.87
C LEU A 225 -11.51 -0.60 -19.16
N ILE A 226 -12.79 -0.71 -19.48
CA ILE A 226 -13.72 -1.63 -18.83
C ILE A 226 -14.10 -2.77 -19.78
N GLY A 227 -13.96 -4.01 -19.33
CA GLY A 227 -14.33 -5.21 -20.10
C GLY A 227 -13.64 -5.24 -21.47
N ASP A 228 -14.43 -5.23 -22.54
CA ASP A 228 -13.95 -5.29 -23.93
C ASP A 228 -13.23 -4.01 -24.39
N GLU A 229 -13.29 -2.91 -23.65
CA GLU A 229 -12.56 -1.69 -23.98
C GLU A 229 -11.04 -1.88 -24.01
N ILE A 230 -10.52 -2.97 -23.45
CA ILE A 230 -9.11 -3.37 -23.57
C ILE A 230 -8.63 -3.44 -25.02
N SER A 231 -9.52 -3.73 -25.97
CA SER A 231 -9.18 -3.78 -27.40
C SER A 231 -8.69 -2.43 -27.96
N GLN A 232 -8.94 -1.34 -27.22
CA GLN A 232 -8.51 0.01 -27.57
C GLN A 232 -7.05 0.29 -27.14
N TYR A 233 -6.41 -0.62 -26.39
CA TYR A 233 -5.04 -0.43 -25.92
C TYR A 233 -3.97 -0.81 -26.97
N PRO A 234 -2.94 0.02 -27.17
CA PRO A 234 -2.84 1.42 -26.74
C PRO A 234 -3.70 2.33 -27.63
N ILE A 235 -4.31 3.37 -27.04
CA ILE A 235 -5.09 4.34 -27.78
C ILE A 235 -4.14 5.26 -28.56
N ASP A 236 -4.46 5.53 -29.82
CA ASP A 236 -3.84 6.62 -30.56
C ASP A 236 -4.46 7.95 -30.11
N PHE A 237 -3.78 8.63 -29.18
CA PHE A 237 -4.22 9.91 -28.60
C PHE A 237 -4.24 11.06 -29.61
N GLN A 238 -3.37 11.03 -30.61
CA GLN A 238 -3.36 12.03 -31.67
C GLN A 238 -4.63 11.90 -32.52
N THR A 239 -4.92 10.69 -32.99
CA THR A 239 -6.11 10.44 -33.82
C THR A 239 -7.40 10.64 -33.02
N ARG A 240 -7.46 10.16 -31.78
CA ARG A 240 -8.69 10.19 -30.98
C ARG A 240 -9.00 11.53 -30.34
N PHE A 241 -7.98 12.22 -29.84
CA PHE A 241 -8.16 13.42 -29.03
C PHE A 241 -7.45 14.66 -29.62
N GLY A 242 -6.75 14.52 -30.75
CA GLY A 242 -5.94 15.61 -31.30
C GLY A 242 -4.69 15.93 -30.48
N MET A 243 -4.27 15.02 -29.59
CA MET A 243 -3.12 15.23 -28.70
C MET A 243 -1.88 14.56 -29.29
N ASP A 244 -1.04 15.35 -29.97
CA ASP A 244 0.27 14.91 -30.42
C ASP A 244 1.31 15.14 -29.32
N TYR A 245 1.70 14.08 -28.60
CA TYR A 245 2.73 14.20 -27.57
C TYR A 245 4.15 14.30 -28.13
N SER A 246 4.38 13.91 -29.40
CA SER A 246 5.71 13.92 -30.01
C SER A 246 6.28 15.33 -30.21
N GLN A 247 5.40 16.35 -30.19
CA GLN A 247 5.80 17.76 -30.26
C GLN A 247 6.51 18.26 -28.99
N TYR A 248 6.39 17.55 -27.86
CA TYR A 248 6.97 17.99 -26.59
C TYR A 248 8.40 17.47 -26.43
N PRO A 249 9.37 18.32 -26.02
CA PRO A 249 10.70 17.85 -25.68
C PRO A 249 10.71 17.07 -24.37
N VAL A 250 11.61 16.09 -24.26
CA VAL A 250 11.84 15.36 -23.01
C VAL A 250 12.32 16.35 -21.93
N LYS A 251 11.62 16.38 -20.80
CA LYS A 251 11.98 17.22 -19.65
C LYS A 251 12.89 16.45 -18.69
N PRO A 252 13.94 17.07 -18.14
CA PRO A 252 14.69 16.52 -17.02
C PRO A 252 13.76 16.24 -15.82
N VAL A 253 14.16 15.33 -14.93
CA VAL A 253 13.42 15.04 -13.69
C VAL A 253 13.49 16.24 -12.76
N GLY A 254 12.31 16.72 -12.31
CA GLY A 254 12.18 17.81 -11.36
C GLY A 254 12.15 17.33 -9.91
N ILE A 255 12.57 18.19 -8.98
CA ILE A 255 12.57 17.89 -7.53
C ILE A 255 11.17 17.52 -6.99
N ARG A 256 10.10 18.05 -7.59
CA ARG A 256 8.71 17.75 -7.21
C ARG A 256 8.23 16.38 -7.68
N GLU A 257 8.95 15.72 -8.58
CA GLU A 257 8.68 14.34 -9.02
C GLU A 257 9.28 13.32 -8.03
N ILE A 258 10.09 13.77 -7.08
CA ILE A 258 10.73 12.91 -6.07
C ILE A 258 9.78 12.74 -4.89
N HIS A 259 9.01 11.66 -4.89
CA HIS A 259 8.02 11.34 -3.85
C HIS A 259 8.62 10.57 -2.66
N ARG A 260 9.78 9.94 -2.83
CA ARG A 260 10.46 9.16 -1.80
C ARG A 260 11.97 9.20 -1.99
N LEU A 261 12.69 9.46 -0.91
CA LEU A 261 14.14 9.25 -0.82
C LEU A 261 14.37 8.05 0.09
N ILE A 262 15.00 7.00 -0.44
CA ILE A 262 15.38 5.82 0.34
C ILE A 262 16.85 5.98 0.67
N TRP A 263 17.15 6.23 1.94
CA TRP A 263 18.51 6.40 2.40
C TRP A 263 19.09 5.05 2.80
N HIS A 264 20.01 4.51 2.00
CA HIS A 264 20.73 3.29 2.34
C HIS A 264 21.93 3.64 3.24
N THR A 265 21.70 3.80 4.54
CA THR A 265 22.77 3.90 5.55
C THR A 265 22.64 2.80 6.57
N GLN A 266 23.43 1.75 6.44
CA GLN A 266 23.70 0.84 7.55
C GLN A 266 25.18 0.47 7.56
N LEU A 267 25.72 0.35 8.78
CA LEU A 267 27.11 0.07 9.10
C LEU A 267 27.62 -1.17 8.36
N SER A 268 28.77 -1.03 7.72
CA SER A 268 29.32 -1.87 6.65
C SER A 268 29.67 -3.32 7.00
N SER A 269 29.61 -3.74 8.26
CA SER A 269 30.27 -4.99 8.67
C SER A 269 29.48 -6.27 8.40
N HIS A 270 28.15 -6.22 8.17
CA HIS A 270 27.32 -7.43 8.07
C HIS A 270 26.16 -7.39 7.07
N ASN A 271 26.10 -6.40 6.17
CA ASN A 271 25.10 -6.36 5.11
C ASN A 271 25.79 -6.33 3.74
N GLY A 272 25.12 -6.83 2.71
CA GLY A 272 25.60 -6.75 1.33
C GLY A 272 25.56 -5.32 0.76
N GLY A 273 25.75 -4.28 1.59
CA GLY A 273 25.68 -2.89 1.19
C GLY A 273 26.72 -2.54 0.13
N ASP A 274 27.95 -3.03 0.29
CA ASP A 274 29.00 -2.85 -0.72
C ASP A 274 28.68 -3.61 -2.02
N PHE A 275 28.08 -4.81 -1.93
CA PHE A 275 27.60 -5.54 -3.10
C PHE A 275 26.47 -4.80 -3.85
N PHE A 276 25.54 -4.16 -3.12
CA PHE A 276 24.54 -3.30 -3.74
C PHE A 276 25.17 -2.06 -4.36
N ASN A 277 26.16 -1.45 -3.72
CA ASN A 277 26.90 -0.32 -4.30
C ASN A 277 27.56 -0.75 -5.62
N GLU A 278 28.18 -1.93 -5.70
CA GLU A 278 28.76 -2.46 -6.94
C GLU A 278 27.72 -2.72 -8.05
N ILE A 279 26.54 -3.26 -7.70
CA ILE A 279 25.45 -3.47 -8.67
C ILE A 279 24.89 -2.13 -9.19
N PHE A 280 24.79 -1.15 -8.31
CA PHE A 280 24.19 0.14 -8.61
C PHE A 280 25.21 1.17 -9.14
N ASP A 281 26.50 0.88 -9.03
CA ASP A 281 27.56 1.75 -9.50
C ASP A 281 27.41 1.98 -11.00
N ASN A 282 27.33 3.25 -11.38
CA ASN A 282 27.16 3.70 -12.76
C ASN A 282 25.90 3.16 -13.48
N HIS A 283 24.87 2.71 -12.75
CA HIS A 283 23.62 2.26 -13.35
C HIS A 283 22.91 3.45 -14.04
N PRO A 284 22.50 3.34 -15.31
CA PRO A 284 22.02 4.47 -16.12
C PRO A 284 20.75 5.16 -15.57
N ASN A 285 20.02 4.48 -14.68
CA ASN A 285 18.80 5.00 -14.06
C ASN A 285 18.98 5.46 -12.60
N LEU A 286 20.21 5.47 -12.07
CA LEU A 286 20.50 5.92 -10.70
C LEU A 286 21.41 7.14 -10.72
N ILE A 287 21.12 8.10 -9.84
CA ILE A 287 22.02 9.23 -9.57
C ILE A 287 22.96 8.77 -8.46
N ALA A 288 24.16 8.35 -8.84
CA ALA A 288 25.23 8.08 -7.89
C ALA A 288 25.82 9.41 -7.40
N VAL A 289 25.85 9.61 -6.09
CA VAL A 289 26.62 10.69 -5.47
C VAL A 289 27.81 10.03 -4.80
N GLU A 290 29.01 10.28 -5.33
CA GLU A 290 30.25 9.78 -4.72
C GLU A 290 30.34 10.25 -3.27
N SER A 291 30.78 9.35 -2.39
CA SER A 291 31.04 9.70 -0.99
C SER A 291 31.99 10.89 -0.93
N VAL A 292 31.68 11.88 -0.08
CA VAL A 292 32.52 13.06 0.16
C VAL A 292 33.97 12.67 0.50
N MET A 293 34.16 11.49 1.11
CA MET A 293 35.46 10.90 1.41
C MET A 293 36.33 10.67 0.16
N LEU A 294 35.75 10.28 -0.98
CA LEU A 294 36.49 10.03 -2.23
C LEU A 294 37.04 11.33 -2.82
N TYR A 295 36.28 12.43 -2.75
CA TYR A 295 36.78 13.75 -3.14
C TYR A 295 37.96 14.19 -2.27
N HIS A 296 37.90 13.91 -0.97
CA HIS A 296 38.99 14.21 -0.05
C HIS A 296 40.22 13.35 -0.34
N LEU A 297 40.06 12.04 -0.58
CA LEU A 297 41.16 11.15 -0.97
C LEU A 297 41.82 11.58 -2.28
N ARG A 298 41.05 12.01 -3.28
CA ARG A 298 41.60 12.53 -4.55
C ARG A 298 42.49 13.75 -4.32
N ASP A 299 42.04 14.71 -3.51
CA ASP A 299 42.82 15.90 -3.15
C ASP A 299 44.11 15.53 -2.41
N GLN A 300 44.06 14.57 -1.48
CA GLN A 300 45.24 14.08 -0.77
C GLN A 300 46.25 13.38 -1.70
N VAL A 301 45.77 12.53 -2.63
CA VAL A 301 46.62 11.86 -3.63
C VAL A 301 47.26 12.85 -4.60
N GLU A 302 46.53 13.88 -5.02
CA GLU A 302 47.10 14.96 -5.85
C GLU A 302 48.19 15.75 -5.12
N LYS A 303 47.99 16.07 -3.84
CA LYS A 303 49.03 16.68 -3.00
C LYS A 303 50.25 15.79 -2.91
N PHE A 304 50.04 14.49 -2.67
CA PHE A 304 51.12 13.50 -2.59
C PHE A 304 51.91 13.36 -3.89
N ARG A 305 51.24 13.33 -5.06
CA ARG A 305 51.91 13.35 -6.37
C ARG A 305 52.78 14.58 -6.57
N LYS A 306 52.28 15.77 -6.20
CA LYS A 306 53.07 17.01 -6.25
C LYS A 306 54.33 16.95 -5.38
N LEU A 307 54.29 16.24 -4.24
CA LEU A 307 55.48 16.03 -3.40
C LEU A 307 56.50 15.11 -4.06
N LEU A 308 56.06 14.00 -4.65
CA LEU A 308 56.96 13.08 -5.35
C LEU A 308 57.64 13.75 -6.55
N ASP A 309 56.93 14.62 -7.26
CA ASP A 309 57.47 15.33 -8.43
C ASP A 309 58.32 16.57 -8.07
N GLY A 310 58.07 17.21 -6.92
CA GLY A 310 58.64 18.52 -6.55
C GLY A 310 59.57 18.54 -5.34
N GLY A 311 59.66 17.47 -4.55
CA GLY A 311 60.59 17.33 -3.40
C GLY A 311 60.33 18.25 -2.20
N GLY A 312 59.14 18.86 -2.08
CA GLY A 312 58.77 19.77 -0.99
C GLY A 312 58.04 19.09 0.18
N THR A 313 57.96 19.76 1.33
CA THR A 313 57.23 19.28 2.53
C THR A 313 55.72 19.46 2.38
N ILE A 314 54.91 18.43 2.68
CA ILE A 314 53.43 18.55 2.79
C ILE A 314 53.01 18.72 4.25
N THR A 315 51.99 19.55 4.48
CA THR A 315 51.17 19.57 5.70
C THR A 315 49.80 18.95 5.43
N PHE A 316 49.41 17.96 6.23
CA PHE A 316 48.10 17.32 6.16
C PHE A 316 47.12 17.95 7.15
N ASP A 317 46.12 18.68 6.66
CA ASP A 317 45.11 19.34 7.51
C ASP A 317 43.86 18.46 7.77
N SER A 318 43.96 17.16 7.54
CA SER A 318 42.82 16.22 7.58
C SER A 318 42.82 15.35 8.84
N VAL A 319 41.69 15.30 9.54
CA VAL A 319 41.46 14.40 10.67
C VAL A 319 41.23 12.98 10.14
N ILE A 320 42.15 12.06 10.42
CA ILE A 320 41.91 10.62 10.16
C ILE A 320 40.87 10.12 11.18
N GLY A 321 40.06 9.12 10.82
CA GLY A 321 38.95 8.63 11.63
C GLY A 321 39.29 8.08 13.02
N ASP A 322 40.58 7.97 13.39
CA ASP A 322 41.05 7.65 14.74
C ASP A 322 41.32 8.91 15.61
N GLY A 323 41.12 10.11 15.07
CA GLY A 323 41.30 11.38 15.77
C GLY A 323 42.75 11.83 15.94
N ASP A 324 43.73 11.07 15.42
CA ASP A 324 45.15 11.37 15.53
C ASP A 324 45.60 12.30 14.40
N LEU A 325 45.66 13.60 14.72
CA LEU A 325 46.00 14.67 13.79
C LEU A 325 47.47 14.63 13.30
N GLU A 326 48.36 13.95 14.03
CA GLU A 326 49.80 13.91 13.71
C GLU A 326 50.20 12.65 12.94
N LYS A 327 49.36 11.61 12.95
CA LYS A 327 49.60 10.35 12.27
C LYS A 327 49.85 10.47 10.76
N PRO A 328 49.06 11.23 9.96
CA PRO A 328 49.35 11.37 8.54
C PRO A 328 50.71 12.04 8.28
N GLN A 329 51.05 13.06 9.06
CA GLN A 329 52.35 13.74 8.94
C GLN A 329 53.52 12.82 9.30
N ARG A 330 53.38 12.00 10.35
CA ARG A 330 54.40 11.00 10.74
C ARG A 330 54.65 9.97 9.64
N LEU A 331 53.61 9.50 8.96
CA LEU A 331 53.74 8.56 7.84
C LEU A 331 54.42 9.21 6.63
N ALA A 332 54.08 10.47 6.32
CA ALA A 332 54.70 11.21 5.23
C ALA A 332 56.19 11.48 5.46
N ASN A 333 56.62 11.72 6.70
CA ASN A 333 58.04 11.91 7.04
C ASN A 333 58.87 10.61 6.95
N GLN A 334 58.24 9.45 6.80
CA GLN A 334 58.92 8.15 6.65
C GLN A 334 59.16 7.75 5.19
N LEU A 335 58.55 8.47 4.25
CA LEU A 335 58.70 8.32 2.81
C LEU A 335 59.73 9.33 2.31
#